data_AF-A0A521ZXK0-F1
#
_entry.id   AF-A0A521ZXK0-F1
#
_cell.length_a   1.000
_cell.length_b   1.000
_cell.length_c   1.000
_cell.angle_alpha   90.00
_cell.angle_beta   90.00
_cell.angle_gamma   90.00
#
_symmetry.space_group_name_H-M   'P 1'
#
loop_
_entity.id
_entity.type
_entity.pdbx_description
1 polymer ?
#
loop_
_entity_poly.entity_id
_entity_poly.type
_entity_poly.pdbx_seq_one_letter_code
_entity_poly.pdbx_strand_id
1 'polypeptide(L)' 'YEREFPGYGFAEHKGYGTPQHLAAIAELGPCPIHRRSFAPLKPAQAQLL' A
#
# COMPACT_ATOMS: atom_id res chain seq x y z
N TYR A 1 2.33 -13.48 2.24
CA TYR A 1 1.37 -12.41 1.89
C TYR A 1 0.66 -12.66 0.56
N GLU A 2 1.32 -13.06 -0.53
CA GLU A 2 0.63 -13.22 -1.83
C GLU A 2 -0.62 -14.11 -1.79
N ARG A 3 -0.59 -15.23 -1.06
CA ARG A 3 -1.77 -16.10 -0.90
C ARG A 3 -2.93 -15.46 -0.14
N GLU A 4 -2.63 -14.57 0.81
CA GLU A 4 -3.64 -13.91 1.67
C GLU A 4 -4.12 -12.58 1.07
N PHE A 5 -3.27 -11.92 0.30
CA PHE A 5 -3.50 -10.63 -0.34
C PHE A 5 -3.02 -10.71 -1.80
N PRO A 6 -3.77 -11.42 -2.67
CA PRO A 6 -3.38 -11.60 -4.06
C PRO A 6 -3.44 -10.29 -4.83
N GLY A 7 -2.57 -10.14 -5.83
CA GLY A 7 -2.57 -9.00 -6.76
C GLY A 7 -1.71 -7.81 -6.35
N TYR A 8 -1.15 -7.83 -5.13
CA TYR A 8 -0.22 -6.79 -4.67
C TYR A 8 1.24 -7.06 -5.04
N GLY A 9 1.59 -8.23 -5.58
CA GLY A 9 2.97 -8.57 -5.98
C GLY A 9 3.94 -8.77 -4.81
N PHE A 10 3.44 -9.08 -3.61
CA PHE A 10 4.27 -9.18 -2.40
C PHE A 10 5.38 -10.22 -2.51
N ALA A 11 5.19 -11.28 -3.31
CA ALA A 11 6.21 -12.28 -3.56
C ALA A 11 7.45 -11.71 -4.27
N GLU A 12 7.29 -10.66 -5.07
CA GLU A 12 8.35 -10.07 -5.89
C GLU A 12 9.10 -8.97 -5.13
N HIS A 13 8.39 -7.95 -4.66
CA HIS A 13 9.00 -6.74 -4.08
C HIS A 13 8.86 -6.64 -2.56
N LYS A 14 8.35 -7.67 -1.87
CA LYS A 14 8.32 -7.78 -0.39
C LYS A 14 7.66 -6.60 0.33
N GLY A 15 6.78 -5.88 -0.34
CA GLY A 15 6.09 -4.71 0.21
C GLY A 15 6.80 -3.36 0.04
N TYR A 16 7.96 -3.31 -0.63
CA TYR A 16 8.55 -2.02 -1.04
C TYR A 16 7.63 -1.30 -2.04
N GLY A 17 7.65 0.03 -2.01
CA GLY A 17 6.81 0.90 -2.85
C GLY A 17 7.30 0.99 -4.30
N THR A 18 7.33 -0.13 -5.01
CA THR A 18 7.62 -0.17 -6.46
C THR A 18 6.44 0.40 -7.26
N PRO A 19 6.64 0.83 -8.51
CA PRO A 19 5.54 1.27 -9.36
C PRO A 19 4.40 0.26 -9.47
N GLN A 20 4.73 -1.04 -9.56
CA GLN A 20 3.75 -2.12 -9.59
C GLN A 20 2.93 -2.16 -8.29
N HIS A 21 3.58 -2.06 -7.14
CA HIS A 21 2.89 -2.08 -5.85
C HIS A 21 2.01 -0.84 -5.66
N LEU A 22 2.49 0.34 -6.05
CA LEU A 22 1.72 1.57 -5.98
C LEU A 22 0.49 1.52 -6.89
N ALA A 23 0.61 0.94 -8.09
CA ALA A 23 -0.52 0.71 -8.99
C ALA A 23 -1.54 -0.25 -8.37
N ALA A 24 -1.08 -1.36 -7.78
CA ALA A 24 -1.96 -2.30 -7.09
C ALA A 24 -2.68 -1.66 -5.88
N ILE A 25 -1.99 -0.84 -5.08
CA ILE A 25 -2.61 -0.07 -3.99
C ILE A 25 -3.67 0.91 -4.53
N ALA A 26 -3.41 1.55 -5.67
CA ALA A 26 -4.36 2.48 -6.27
C ALA A 26 -5.61 1.76 -6.82
N GLU A 27 -5.46 0.56 -7.37
CA GLU A 27 -6.54 -0.24 -7.95
C GLU A 27 -7.36 -0.99 -6.88
N LEU A 28 -6.68 -1.64 -5.93
CA LEU A 28 -7.30 -2.55 -4.96
C LEU A 28 -7.58 -1.87 -3.60
N GLY A 29 -7.03 -0.67 -3.39
CA GLY A 29 -6.94 -0.04 -2.08
C GLY A 29 -5.83 -0.64 -1.20
N PRO A 30 -5.62 -0.14 0.03
CA PRO A 30 -4.67 -0.75 0.97
C PRO A 30 -5.26 -1.93 1.73
N CYS A 31 -4.57 -3.07 1.76
CA CYS A 31 -4.91 -4.22 2.62
C CYS A 31 -4.40 -4.08 4.07
N PRO A 32 -4.81 -4.95 5.03
CA PRO A 32 -4.52 -4.83 6.46
C PRO A 32 -3.04 -4.75 6.86
N ILE A 33 -2.12 -5.31 6.08
CA ILE A 33 -0.68 -5.29 6.40
C ILE A 33 0.04 -4.02 5.92
N HIS A 34 -0.65 -3.15 5.17
CA HIS A 34 -0.07 -1.88 4.74
C HIS A 34 0.11 -0.91 5.90
N ARG A 35 1.27 -0.25 5.94
CA ARG A 35 1.59 0.74 6.96
C ARG A 35 0.98 2.08 6.60
N ARG A 36 -0.14 2.41 7.24
CA ARG A 36 -0.86 3.68 7.03
C ARG A 36 -0.11 4.92 7.51
N SER A 37 1.04 4.79 8.17
CA SER A 37 1.89 5.94 8.50
C SER A 37 2.89 6.31 7.40
N PHE A 38 2.99 5.50 6.34
CA PHE A 38 3.96 5.65 5.24
C PHE A 38 3.24 6.22 4.02
N ALA A 39 3.90 7.09 3.26
CA ALA A 39 3.37 7.51 1.95
C ALA A 39 3.21 6.27 1.03
N PRO A 40 2.16 6.18 0.19
CA PRO A 40 1.11 7.19 -0.05
C PRO A 40 -0.10 7.10 0.92
N LEU A 41 -0.08 6.17 1.87
CA LEU A 41 -1.22 5.88 2.74
C LEU A 41 -1.30 6.76 3.99
N LYS A 42 -0.23 7.53 4.26
CA LYS A 42 -0.20 8.52 5.33
C LYS A 42 -1.34 9.52 5.12
N PRO A 43 -2.28 9.64 6.08
CA PRO A 43 -3.32 10.67 6.00
C PRO A 43 -2.68 12.04 5.87
N ALA A 44 -3.29 12.91 5.07
CA ALA A 44 -2.96 14.32 5.11
C ALA A 44 -3.12 14.81 6.55
N GLN A 45 -2.13 15.54 7.07
CA GLN A 45 -2.31 16.22 8.35
C GLN A 45 -3.47 17.19 8.17
N ALA A 46 -4.54 16.99 8.94
CA ALA A 46 -5.61 17.97 8.99
C ALA A 46 -4.98 19.27 9.49
N GLN A 47 -4.94 20.29 8.64
CA GLN A 47 -4.65 21.63 9.10
C GLN A 47 -5.82 22.01 10.00
N LEU A 48 -5.55 22.14 11.30
CA LEU A 48 -6.45 22.80 12.22
C LEU A 48 -6.64 24.23 11.68
N LEU A 49 -7.86 24.53 11.25
CA LEU A 49 -8.30 25.88 10.91
C LEU A 49 -8.39 26.73 12.18
#